data_AF-A0A482UKQ9-F1
#
_entry.id   AF-A0A482UKQ9-F1
#
_cell.length_a   1.000
_cell.length_b   1.000
_cell.length_c   1.000
_cell.angle_alpha   90.00
_cell.angle_beta   90.00
_cell.angle_gamma   90.00
#
_symmetry.space_group_name_H-M   'P 1'
#
loop_
_entity.id
_entity.type
_entity.pdbx_description
1 polymer ?
#
loop_
_entity_poly.entity_id
_entity_poly.type
_entity_poly.pdbx_seq_one_letter_code
_entity_poly.pdbx_strand_id
1 'polypeptide(L)'
;MVSHAVTSFITQISCILSMLGSSAVALTWAYPVINRTKPARILLLWVSIADFFASLFYFLQTFDSIRSDPSLCTILAVLDIFFPVASFIWTDFVALYLYLVIEARLSSSTLNWPRLLVTFHIIAWSVSATVLLVVLLTHHAGGGESAVTGGWCWVKASSNQSLFIWELIGGKLIEWLSAIIITYLYVYVGCTILNIDRNIARIGNNNEENK
;
A
#
# COMPACT_ATOMS: atom_id res chain seq x y z
N MET A 1 -19.62 3.92 23.55
CA MET A 1 -19.29 4.89 22.48
C MET A 1 -17.95 5.51 22.83
N VAL A 2 -16.91 5.27 22.02
CA VAL A 2 -15.62 5.97 22.17
C VAL A 2 -15.85 7.43 21.78
N SER A 3 -15.33 8.39 22.56
CA SER A 3 -15.51 9.80 22.22
C SER A 3 -14.70 10.16 20.97
N HIS A 4 -15.23 11.07 20.15
CA HIS A 4 -14.55 11.56 18.95
C HIS A 4 -13.14 12.11 19.26
N ALA A 5 -12.97 12.71 20.44
CA ALA A 5 -11.67 13.17 20.92
C ALA A 5 -10.65 12.03 21.11
N VAL A 6 -11.09 10.88 21.62
CA VAL A 6 -10.22 9.71 21.81
C VAL A 6 -9.82 9.13 20.45
N THR A 7 -10.76 9.01 19.50
CA THR A 7 -10.43 8.51 18.15
C THR A 7 -9.47 9.45 17.42
N SER A 8 -9.68 10.77 17.48
CA SER A 8 -8.75 11.74 16.88
C SER A 8 -7.36 11.66 17.49
N PHE A 9 -7.26 11.56 18.81
CA PHE A 9 -5.96 11.47 19.50
C PHE A 9 -5.18 10.22 19.12
N ILE A 10 -5.85 9.06 19.07
CA ILE A 10 -5.23 7.80 18.63
C ILE A 10 -4.77 7.93 17.17
N THR A 11 -5.63 8.42 16.28
CA THR A 11 -5.27 8.60 14.87
C THR A 11 -4.08 9.53 14.70
N GLN A 12 -4.01 10.65 15.45
CA GLN A 12 -2.88 11.58 15.36
C GLN A 12 -1.55 10.92 15.73
N ILE A 13 -1.50 10.20 16.86
CA ILE A 13 -0.28 9.50 17.29
C ILE A 13 0.12 8.44 16.27
N SER A 14 -0.85 7.62 15.82
CA SER A 14 -0.61 6.60 14.80
C SER A 14 -0.07 7.20 13.51
N CYS A 15 -0.65 8.30 13.02
CA CYS A 15 -0.20 8.97 11.80
C CYS A 15 1.21 9.56 11.96
N ILE A 16 1.53 10.16 13.12
CA ILE A 16 2.89 10.68 13.38
C ILE A 16 3.92 9.54 13.35
N LEU A 17 3.64 8.44 14.04
CA LEU A 17 4.52 7.27 14.04
C LEU A 17 4.69 6.69 12.62
N SER A 18 3.60 6.58 11.85
CA SER A 18 3.65 6.12 10.46
C SER A 18 4.47 7.07 9.57
N MET A 19 4.25 8.38 9.66
CA MET A 19 5.03 9.36 8.88
C MET A 19 6.52 9.30 9.22
N LEU A 20 6.87 9.15 10.50
CA LEU A 20 8.27 8.97 10.93
C LEU A 20 8.85 7.65 10.40
N GLY A 21 8.11 6.56 10.49
CA GLY A 21 8.51 5.25 9.97
C GLY A 21 8.74 5.27 8.46
N SER A 22 7.78 5.77 7.69
CA SER A 22 7.89 5.89 6.24
C SER A 22 9.04 6.83 5.82
N SER A 23 9.25 7.93 6.54
CA SER A 23 10.39 8.82 6.32
C SER A 23 11.71 8.09 6.57
N ALA A 24 11.81 7.32 7.66
CA ALA A 24 13.01 6.54 7.97
C ALA A 24 13.31 5.50 6.86
N VAL A 25 12.29 4.79 6.35
CA VAL A 25 12.45 3.85 5.24
C VAL A 25 12.90 4.58 3.97
N ALA A 26 12.29 5.71 3.61
CA ALA A 26 12.71 6.52 2.47
C ALA A 26 14.17 7.00 2.59
N LEU A 27 14.62 7.35 3.80
CA LEU A 27 16.01 7.71 4.07
C LEU A 27 16.98 6.55 3.84
N THR A 28 16.58 5.30 4.08
CA THR A 28 17.43 4.13 3.77
C THR A 28 17.69 3.94 2.27
N TRP A 29 16.79 4.44 1.41
CA TRP A 29 17.05 4.50 -0.02
C TRP A 29 18.03 5.63 -0.36
N ALA A 30 17.89 6.80 0.28
CA ALA A 30 18.73 7.97 0.05
C ALA A 30 20.19 7.76 0.48
N TYR A 31 20.40 7.05 1.60
CA TYR A 31 21.72 6.77 2.18
C TYR A 31 21.85 5.30 2.62
N PRO A 32 22.91 4.57 2.20
CA PRO A 32 24.03 4.99 1.34
C PRO A 32 23.65 5.05 -0.15
N VAL A 33 24.40 5.84 -0.95
CA VAL A 33 24.11 6.10 -2.39
C VAL A 33 23.95 4.81 -3.22
N ILE A 34 24.64 3.72 -2.84
CA ILE A 34 24.52 2.41 -3.49
C ILE A 34 23.10 1.83 -3.46
N ASN A 35 22.25 2.24 -2.52
CA ASN A 35 20.88 1.76 -2.43
C ASN A 35 19.97 2.35 -3.50
N ARG A 36 20.37 3.48 -4.13
CA ARG A 36 19.54 4.18 -5.11
C ARG A 36 19.33 3.40 -6.40
N THR A 37 20.22 2.46 -6.71
CA THR A 37 20.16 1.61 -7.91
C THR A 37 19.50 0.26 -7.66
N LYS A 38 19.24 -0.10 -6.39
CA LYS A 38 18.67 -1.41 -6.04
C LYS A 38 17.16 -1.40 -6.27
N PRO A 39 16.60 -2.28 -7.15
CA PRO A 39 15.17 -2.30 -7.45
C PRO A 39 14.29 -2.44 -6.20
N ALA A 40 14.67 -3.34 -5.27
CA ALA A 40 13.97 -3.51 -3.99
C ALA A 40 13.86 -2.20 -3.19
N ARG A 41 14.93 -1.39 -3.15
CA ARG A 41 14.94 -0.13 -2.40
C ARG A 41 14.11 0.94 -3.08
N ILE A 42 14.07 0.95 -4.41
CA ILE A 42 13.21 1.86 -5.19
C ILE A 42 11.73 1.54 -4.95
N LEU A 43 11.36 0.26 -4.91
CA LEU A 43 9.99 -0.16 -4.58
C LEU A 43 9.59 0.29 -3.17
N LEU A 44 10.45 0.02 -2.18
CA LEU A 44 10.20 0.44 -0.79
C LEU A 44 10.10 1.97 -0.64
N LEU A 45 10.87 2.74 -1.43
CA LEU A 45 10.74 4.19 -1.46
C LEU A 45 9.32 4.61 -1.88
N TRP A 46 8.80 4.06 -2.97
CA TRP A 46 7.48 4.45 -3.47
C TRP A 46 6.32 4.02 -2.58
N VAL A 47 6.40 2.81 -1.98
CA VAL A 47 5.48 2.40 -0.90
C VAL A 47 5.52 3.44 0.24
N SER A 48 6.72 3.79 0.71
CA SER A 48 6.89 4.73 1.83
C SER A 48 6.37 6.13 1.52
N ILE A 49 6.56 6.61 0.29
CA ILE A 49 6.00 7.90 -0.15
C ILE A 49 4.47 7.84 -0.10
N ALA A 50 3.85 6.77 -0.61
CA ALA A 50 2.41 6.61 -0.57
C ALA A 50 1.88 6.56 0.88
N ASP A 51 2.52 5.79 1.76
CA ASP A 51 2.15 5.66 3.18
C ASP A 51 2.32 6.97 3.96
N PHE A 52 3.38 7.74 3.66
CA PHE A 52 3.60 9.04 4.27
C PHE A 52 2.46 9.99 3.96
N PHE A 53 2.08 10.10 2.69
CA PHE A 53 1.01 10.97 2.25
C PHE A 53 -0.36 10.49 2.73
N ALA A 54 -0.65 9.19 2.70
CA ALA A 54 -1.86 8.63 3.31
C ALA A 54 -1.96 9.03 4.80
N SER A 55 -0.89 8.81 5.57
CA SER A 55 -0.85 9.19 6.99
C SER A 55 -0.99 10.69 7.21
N LEU A 56 -0.41 11.52 6.33
CA LEU A 56 -0.56 12.97 6.39
C LEU A 56 -2.02 13.39 6.19
N PHE A 57 -2.73 12.83 5.20
CA PHE A 57 -4.13 13.20 4.94
C PHE A 57 -5.07 12.65 6.00
N TYR A 58 -4.84 11.45 6.55
CA TYR A 58 -5.53 10.98 7.76
C TYR A 58 -5.31 11.94 8.94
N PHE A 59 -4.07 12.41 9.16
CA PHE A 59 -3.76 13.35 10.22
C PHE A 59 -4.53 14.68 10.05
N LEU A 60 -4.53 15.24 8.84
CA LEU A 60 -5.21 16.51 8.54
C LEU A 60 -6.73 16.42 8.74
N GLN A 61 -7.34 15.28 8.44
CA GLN A 61 -8.77 15.07 8.66
C GLN A 61 -9.16 15.01 10.15
N THR A 62 -8.20 14.86 11.07
CA THR A 62 -8.51 14.86 12.52
C THR A 62 -8.95 16.24 13.05
N PHE A 63 -8.70 17.31 12.30
CA PHE A 63 -9.03 18.68 12.67
C PHE A 63 -10.44 19.08 12.20
N ASP A 64 -11.27 19.57 13.14
CA ASP A 64 -12.67 19.94 12.85
C ASP A 64 -12.81 21.05 11.81
N SER A 65 -11.86 22.01 11.81
CA SER A 65 -11.83 23.10 10.82
C SER A 65 -11.74 22.59 9.38
N ILE A 66 -11.01 21.50 9.18
CA ILE A 66 -10.80 20.87 7.88
C ILE A 66 -12.06 20.10 7.45
N ARG A 67 -12.68 19.37 8.37
CA ARG A 67 -13.90 18.59 8.09
C ARG A 67 -15.12 19.47 7.83
N SER A 68 -15.18 20.63 8.46
CA SER A 68 -16.29 21.57 8.34
C SER A 68 -16.30 22.32 7.01
N ASP A 69 -15.17 22.36 6.28
CA ASP A 69 -15.08 22.95 4.95
C ASP A 69 -15.37 21.88 3.88
N PRO A 70 -16.49 21.98 3.13
CA PRO A 70 -16.86 20.98 2.13
C PRO A 70 -15.83 20.82 1.00
N SER A 71 -15.11 21.90 0.66
CA SER A 71 -14.12 21.88 -0.42
C SER A 71 -12.86 21.13 0.02
N LEU A 72 -12.34 21.45 1.21
CA LEU A 72 -11.19 20.76 1.80
C LEU A 72 -11.51 19.30 2.10
N CYS A 73 -12.72 19.04 2.60
CA CYS A 73 -13.20 17.68 2.85
C CYS A 73 -13.23 16.84 1.57
N THR A 74 -13.71 17.40 0.45
CA THR A 74 -13.71 16.70 -0.84
C THR A 74 -12.30 16.43 -1.35
N ILE A 75 -11.38 17.41 -1.23
CA ILE A 75 -9.97 17.25 -1.63
C ILE A 75 -9.30 16.16 -0.81
N LEU A 76 -9.45 16.20 0.51
CA LEU A 76 -8.84 15.20 1.38
C LEU A 76 -9.45 13.82 1.16
N ALA A 77 -10.76 13.72 0.95
CA ALA A 77 -11.42 12.45 0.62
C ALA A 77 -10.80 11.78 -0.61
N VAL A 78 -10.54 12.52 -1.68
CA VAL A 78 -9.94 11.93 -2.89
C VAL A 78 -8.47 11.59 -2.70
N LEU A 79 -7.72 12.37 -1.93
CA LEU A 79 -6.32 12.05 -1.61
C LEU A 79 -6.23 10.81 -0.70
N ASP A 80 -7.18 10.67 0.22
CA ASP A 80 -7.34 9.54 1.13
C ASP A 80 -7.87 8.28 0.45
N ILE A 81 -8.32 8.39 -0.80
CA ILE A 81 -8.55 7.25 -1.70
C ILE A 81 -7.27 6.94 -2.49
N PHE A 82 -6.65 7.97 -3.08
CA PHE A 82 -5.53 7.81 -3.99
C PHE A 82 -4.29 7.20 -3.32
N PHE A 83 -3.86 7.74 -2.18
CA PHE A 83 -2.60 7.31 -1.55
C PHE A 83 -2.68 5.92 -0.92
N PRO A 84 -3.75 5.54 -0.20
CA PRO A 84 -3.91 4.15 0.25
C PRO A 84 -3.99 3.14 -0.90
N VAL A 85 -4.73 3.45 -1.98
CA VAL A 85 -4.78 2.59 -3.18
C VAL A 85 -3.38 2.44 -3.79
N ALA A 86 -2.64 3.54 -3.92
CA ALA A 86 -1.26 3.50 -4.42
C ALA A 86 -0.36 2.65 -3.51
N SER A 87 -0.49 2.77 -2.19
CA SER A 87 0.28 1.99 -1.21
C SER A 87 0.03 0.49 -1.36
N PHE A 88 -1.25 0.06 -1.48
CA PHE A 88 -1.59 -1.34 -1.70
C PHE A 88 -0.95 -1.89 -2.98
N ILE A 89 -1.06 -1.17 -4.09
CA ILE A 89 -0.50 -1.62 -5.38
C ILE A 89 1.04 -1.65 -5.34
N TRP A 90 1.69 -0.68 -4.72
CA TRP A 90 3.14 -0.71 -4.54
C TRP A 90 3.57 -1.89 -3.65
N THR A 91 2.77 -2.24 -2.65
CA THR A 91 3.00 -3.42 -1.80
C THR A 91 2.87 -4.72 -2.59
N ASP A 92 1.87 -4.84 -3.47
CA ASP A 92 1.75 -5.96 -4.40
C ASP A 92 3.00 -6.08 -5.29
N PHE A 93 3.55 -4.96 -5.76
CA PHE A 93 4.78 -4.97 -6.56
C PHE A 93 6.03 -5.35 -5.75
N VAL A 94 6.08 -5.07 -4.45
CA VAL A 94 7.14 -5.62 -3.58
C VAL A 94 7.02 -7.15 -3.51
N ALA A 95 5.81 -7.68 -3.32
CA ALA A 95 5.57 -9.12 -3.28
C ALA A 95 5.91 -9.79 -4.63
N LEU A 96 5.47 -9.19 -5.75
CA LEU A 96 5.78 -9.65 -7.09
C LEU A 96 7.28 -9.59 -7.39
N TYR A 97 7.97 -8.54 -6.93
CA TYR A 97 9.42 -8.44 -7.05
C TYR A 97 10.13 -9.62 -6.38
N LEU A 98 9.74 -9.99 -5.15
CA LEU A 98 10.34 -11.13 -4.46
C LEU A 98 10.09 -12.44 -5.22
N TYR A 99 8.86 -12.66 -5.70
CA TYR A 99 8.51 -13.80 -6.54
C TYR A 99 9.40 -13.87 -7.79
N LEU A 100 9.48 -12.77 -8.55
CA LEU A 100 10.25 -12.70 -9.79
C LEU A 100 11.76 -12.91 -9.55
N VAL A 101 12.32 -12.40 -8.45
CA VAL A 101 13.72 -12.63 -8.09
C VAL A 101 14.00 -14.12 -7.85
N ILE A 102 13.10 -14.82 -7.15
CA ILE A 102 13.25 -16.25 -6.89
C ILE A 102 13.14 -17.06 -8.19
N GLU A 103 12.13 -16.79 -9.00
CA GLU A 103 11.94 -17.47 -10.29
C GLU A 103 13.09 -17.24 -11.26
N ALA A 104 13.61 -16.02 -11.34
CA ALA A 104 14.76 -15.70 -12.17
C ALA A 104 16.02 -16.46 -11.72
N ARG A 105 16.23 -16.63 -10.41
CA ARG A 105 17.34 -17.41 -9.87
C ARG A 105 17.19 -18.90 -10.19
N LEU A 106 15.99 -19.45 -10.05
CA LEU A 106 15.72 -20.87 -10.31
C LEU A 106 15.83 -21.23 -11.79
N SER A 107 15.34 -20.37 -12.66
CA SER A 107 15.36 -20.59 -14.12
C SER A 107 16.62 -20.06 -14.80
N SER A 108 17.58 -19.52 -14.05
CA SER A 108 18.79 -18.84 -14.58
C SER A 108 18.46 -17.75 -15.62
N SER A 109 17.29 -17.14 -15.50
CA SER A 109 16.80 -16.10 -16.41
C SER A 109 17.20 -14.71 -15.95
N THR A 110 17.39 -13.79 -16.89
CA THR A 110 17.69 -12.38 -16.59
C THR A 110 16.43 -11.52 -16.72
N LEU A 111 16.20 -10.66 -15.74
CA LEU A 111 15.07 -9.72 -15.74
C LEU A 111 15.56 -8.31 -16.05
N ASN A 112 14.82 -7.61 -16.91
CA ASN A 112 15.05 -6.19 -17.19
C ASN A 112 14.35 -5.32 -16.13
N TRP A 113 15.01 -5.16 -14.98
CA TRP A 113 14.50 -4.38 -13.85
C TRP A 113 14.16 -2.92 -14.18
N PRO A 114 14.99 -2.16 -14.94
CA PRO A 114 14.63 -0.79 -15.30
C PRO A 114 13.29 -0.69 -16.02
N ARG A 115 13.02 -1.59 -16.98
CA ARG A 115 11.76 -1.61 -17.72
C ARG A 115 10.59 -2.00 -16.83
N LEU A 116 10.76 -3.01 -15.96
CA LEU A 116 9.73 -3.43 -15.01
C LEU A 116 9.38 -2.32 -14.01
N LEU A 117 10.36 -1.61 -13.47
CA LEU A 117 10.11 -0.51 -12.52
C LEU A 117 9.32 0.63 -13.16
N VAL A 118 9.59 0.97 -14.43
CA VAL A 118 8.79 1.95 -15.18
C VAL A 118 7.35 1.45 -15.35
N THR A 119 7.17 0.18 -15.73
CA THR A 119 5.84 -0.42 -15.85
C THR A 119 5.07 -0.38 -14.52
N PHE A 120 5.71 -0.77 -13.41
CA PHE A 120 5.12 -0.71 -12.07
C PHE A 120 4.72 0.71 -11.70
N HIS A 121 5.57 1.69 -11.99
CA HIS A 121 5.27 3.09 -11.72
C HIS A 121 4.04 3.57 -12.49
N ILE A 122 3.97 3.26 -13.80
CA ILE A 122 2.81 3.62 -14.62
C ILE A 122 1.53 2.97 -14.08
N ILE A 123 1.56 1.67 -13.76
CA ILE A 123 0.39 0.95 -13.27
C ILE A 123 -0.07 1.47 -11.91
N ALA A 124 0.83 1.59 -10.93
CA ALA A 124 0.47 2.03 -9.57
C ALA A 124 -0.23 3.39 -9.59
N TRP A 125 0.34 4.38 -10.27
CA TRP A 125 -0.23 5.71 -10.30
C TRP A 125 -1.46 5.83 -11.19
N SER A 126 -1.50 5.13 -12.33
CA SER A 126 -2.66 5.18 -13.22
C SER A 126 -3.90 4.52 -12.62
N VAL A 127 -3.76 3.36 -11.97
CA VAL A 127 -4.88 2.69 -11.29
C VAL A 127 -5.38 3.55 -10.13
N SER A 128 -4.47 4.08 -9.31
CA SER A 128 -4.83 4.97 -8.19
C SER A 128 -5.54 6.24 -8.67
N ALA A 129 -5.02 6.86 -9.74
CA ALA A 129 -5.64 8.04 -10.36
C ALA A 129 -7.00 7.71 -10.96
N THR A 130 -7.16 6.53 -11.57
CA THR A 130 -8.45 6.11 -12.14
C THR A 130 -9.51 5.96 -11.06
N VAL A 131 -9.18 5.31 -9.94
CA VAL A 131 -10.10 5.17 -8.80
C VAL A 131 -10.49 6.54 -8.25
N LEU A 132 -9.50 7.42 -8.03
CA LEU A 132 -9.74 8.80 -7.63
C LEU A 132 -10.69 9.52 -8.61
N LEU A 133 -10.43 9.43 -9.91
CA LEU A 133 -11.22 10.13 -10.93
C LEU A 133 -12.65 9.61 -10.98
N VAL A 134 -12.85 8.30 -10.87
CA VAL A 134 -14.18 7.69 -10.83
C VAL A 134 -14.99 8.23 -9.66
N VAL A 135 -14.43 8.24 -8.44
CA VAL A 135 -15.14 8.73 -7.25
C VAL A 135 -15.36 10.24 -7.29
N LEU A 136 -14.39 11.00 -7.81
CA LEU A 136 -14.49 12.45 -7.95
C LEU A 136 -15.56 12.85 -8.98
N LEU A 137 -15.55 12.26 -10.17
CA LEU A 137 -16.45 12.61 -11.28
C LEU A 137 -17.90 12.18 -11.01
N THR A 138 -18.09 11.20 -10.13
CA THR A 138 -19.43 10.74 -9.72
C THR A 138 -19.94 11.48 -8.48
N HIS A 139 -19.19 12.47 -7.98
CA HIS A 139 -19.55 13.30 -6.83
C HIS A 139 -19.81 12.53 -5.52
N HIS A 140 -19.20 11.36 -5.38
CA HIS A 140 -19.29 10.50 -4.19
C HIS A 140 -18.14 10.70 -3.20
N ALA A 141 -17.20 11.61 -3.47
CA ALA A 141 -16.21 12.04 -2.49
C ALA A 141 -16.80 13.08 -1.51
N GLY A 142 -16.50 12.95 -0.22
CA GLY A 142 -16.82 13.96 0.80
C GLY A 142 -17.13 13.39 2.18
N GLY A 143 -17.62 14.25 3.07
CA GLY A 143 -18.02 13.88 4.43
C GLY A 143 -19.26 12.99 4.40
N GLY A 144 -19.17 11.80 4.99
CA GLY A 144 -20.32 10.92 5.16
C GLY A 144 -21.27 11.44 6.24
N GLU A 145 -22.57 11.56 5.94
CA GLU A 145 -23.61 11.91 6.93
C GLU A 145 -23.95 10.75 7.88
N SER A 146 -23.40 9.55 7.63
CA SER A 146 -23.73 8.34 8.36
C SER A 146 -22.91 8.18 9.65
N ALA A 147 -23.60 8.00 10.78
CA ALA A 147 -23.04 7.81 12.13
C ALA A 147 -22.05 6.63 12.30
N VAL A 148 -21.83 5.81 11.27
CA VAL A 148 -20.95 4.63 11.26
C VAL A 148 -19.53 4.94 10.77
N THR A 149 -19.34 5.98 9.94
CA THR A 149 -18.04 6.32 9.37
C THR A 149 -17.26 7.32 10.22
N GLY A 150 -17.63 7.54 11.49
CA GLY A 150 -16.86 8.35 12.44
C GLY A 150 -16.71 9.84 12.07
N GLY A 151 -17.42 10.32 11.04
CA GLY A 151 -17.37 11.71 10.59
C GLY A 151 -16.13 12.07 9.75
N TRP A 152 -15.46 11.12 9.10
CA TRP A 152 -14.30 11.38 8.23
C TRP A 152 -14.73 11.75 6.80
N CYS A 153 -13.83 12.40 6.07
CA CYS A 153 -14.02 12.78 4.68
C CYS A 153 -13.52 11.66 3.76
N TRP A 154 -14.44 10.86 3.22
CA TRP A 154 -14.10 9.73 2.36
C TRP A 154 -15.16 9.54 1.28
N VAL A 155 -16.08 8.59 1.47
CA VAL A 155 -17.15 8.28 0.53
C VAL A 155 -18.51 8.65 1.11
N LYS A 156 -19.35 9.30 0.30
CA LYS A 156 -20.74 9.64 0.63
C LYS A 156 -21.74 9.01 -0.32
N ALA A 157 -22.83 8.49 0.22
CA ALA A 157 -23.95 7.98 -0.55
C ALA A 157 -25.26 8.09 0.26
N SER A 158 -26.40 8.12 -0.44
CA SER A 158 -27.72 8.33 0.18
C SER A 158 -28.36 7.07 0.75
N SER A 159 -27.94 5.89 0.30
CA SER A 159 -28.44 4.59 0.78
C SER A 159 -27.30 3.68 1.20
N ASN A 160 -27.56 2.77 2.15
CA ASN A 160 -26.55 1.81 2.64
C ASN A 160 -25.99 0.93 1.51
N GLN A 161 -26.85 0.50 0.58
CA GLN A 161 -26.42 -0.32 -0.55
C GLN A 161 -25.51 0.45 -1.51
N SER A 162 -25.86 1.71 -1.82
CA SER A 162 -24.99 2.56 -2.63
C SER A 162 -23.69 2.90 -1.91
N LEU A 163 -23.73 3.08 -0.58
CA LEU A 163 -22.54 3.37 0.22
C LEU A 163 -21.54 2.22 0.09
N PHE A 164 -21.99 0.99 0.31
CA PHE A 164 -21.14 -0.20 0.18
C PHE A 164 -20.49 -0.31 -1.21
N ILE A 165 -21.25 -0.02 -2.28
CA ILE A 165 -20.72 -0.06 -3.65
C ILE A 165 -19.64 1.02 -3.85
N TRP A 166 -19.87 2.23 -3.34
CA TRP A 166 -18.90 3.32 -3.48
C TRP A 166 -17.69 3.15 -2.57
N GLU A 167 -17.83 2.53 -1.40
CA GLU A 167 -16.69 2.10 -0.56
C GLU A 167 -15.86 1.02 -1.28
N LEU A 168 -16.54 0.09 -1.96
CA LEU A 168 -15.90 -0.94 -2.78
C LEU A 168 -15.07 -0.33 -3.91
N ILE A 169 -15.67 0.60 -4.67
CA ILE A 169 -15.00 1.33 -5.75
C ILE A 169 -13.91 2.24 -5.19
N GLY A 170 -14.14 2.92 -4.06
CA GLY A 170 -13.24 3.87 -3.42
C GLY A 170 -11.98 3.27 -2.78
N GLY A 171 -11.73 1.97 -3.01
CA GLY A 171 -10.47 1.32 -2.66
C GLY A 171 -10.62 -0.01 -1.94
N LYS A 172 -11.81 -0.32 -1.37
CA LYS A 172 -11.98 -1.56 -0.58
C LYS A 172 -11.81 -2.82 -1.42
N LEU A 173 -12.21 -2.78 -2.69
CA LEU A 173 -11.96 -3.88 -3.62
C LEU A 173 -10.46 -4.12 -3.83
N ILE A 174 -9.70 -3.05 -4.02
CA ILE A 174 -8.25 -3.13 -4.24
C ILE A 174 -7.57 -3.66 -2.98
N GLU A 175 -7.95 -3.18 -1.80
CA GLU A 175 -7.45 -3.70 -0.52
C GLU A 175 -7.62 -5.22 -0.42
N TRP A 176 -8.82 -5.75 -0.70
CA TRP A 176 -9.09 -7.19 -0.62
C TRP A 176 -8.35 -8.00 -1.68
N LEU A 177 -8.27 -7.51 -2.91
CA LEU A 177 -7.50 -8.17 -3.97
C LEU A 177 -6.01 -8.20 -3.62
N SER A 178 -5.46 -7.10 -3.13
CA SER A 178 -4.06 -6.99 -2.70
C SER A 178 -3.77 -7.97 -1.57
N ALA A 179 -4.65 -8.06 -0.57
CA ALA A 179 -4.52 -9.01 0.53
C ALA A 179 -4.42 -10.46 0.04
N ILE A 180 -5.23 -10.85 -0.96
CA ILE A 180 -5.18 -12.18 -1.57
C ILE A 180 -3.87 -12.38 -2.36
N ILE A 181 -3.49 -11.41 -3.20
CA ILE A 181 -2.29 -11.45 -4.03
C ILE A 181 -1.02 -11.56 -3.18
N ILE A 182 -0.86 -10.68 -2.20
CA ILE A 182 0.29 -10.66 -1.29
C ILE A 182 0.40 -11.98 -0.53
N THR A 183 -0.72 -12.47 0.02
CA THR A 183 -0.74 -13.73 0.76
C THR A 183 -0.27 -14.88 -0.13
N TYR A 184 -0.81 -15.00 -1.33
CA TYR A 184 -0.43 -16.03 -2.28
C TYR A 184 1.07 -15.95 -2.64
N LEU A 185 1.56 -14.77 -3.02
CA LEU A 185 2.95 -14.58 -3.46
C LEU A 185 3.95 -14.81 -2.32
N TYR A 186 3.68 -14.35 -1.11
CA TYR A 186 4.57 -14.58 0.03
C TYR A 186 4.57 -16.03 0.51
N VAL A 187 3.42 -16.71 0.50
CA VAL A 187 3.39 -18.15 0.78
C VAL A 187 4.21 -18.91 -0.25
N TYR A 188 4.05 -18.60 -1.53
CA TYR A 188 4.84 -19.22 -2.60
C TYR A 188 6.35 -19.01 -2.40
N VAL A 189 6.77 -17.76 -2.18
CA VAL A 189 8.18 -17.40 -1.96
C VAL A 189 8.73 -18.13 -0.73
N GLY A 190 8.00 -18.13 0.37
CA GLY A 190 8.39 -18.80 1.61
C GLY A 190 8.54 -20.32 1.43
N CYS A 191 7.55 -20.98 0.82
CA CYS A 191 7.61 -22.40 0.53
C CYS A 191 8.78 -22.76 -0.38
N THR A 192 9.05 -21.94 -1.39
CA THR A 192 10.15 -22.17 -2.34
C THR A 192 11.51 -22.06 -1.66
N ILE A 193 11.73 -21.02 -0.85
CA ILE A 193 12.97 -20.85 -0.08
C ILE A 193 13.17 -22.05 0.87
N LEU A 194 12.15 -22.45 1.61
CA LEU A 194 12.23 -23.61 2.51
C LEU A 194 12.56 -24.91 1.78
N ASN A 195 12.04 -25.10 0.56
CA ASN A 195 12.34 -26.27 -0.25
C ASN A 195 13.81 -26.28 -0.71
N ILE A 196 14.34 -25.13 -1.11
CA ILE A 196 15.75 -24.97 -1.51
C ILE A 196 16.66 -25.29 -0.31
N ASP A 197 16.40 -24.69 0.86
CA ASP A 197 17.22 -24.90 2.05
C ASP A 197 17.25 -26.37 2.48
N ARG A 198 16.09 -27.05 2.43
CA ARG A 198 15.99 -28.50 2.72
C ARG A 198 16.80 -29.34 1.72
N ASN A 199 16.80 -28.98 0.44
CA ASN A 199 17.56 -29.72 -0.57
C ASN A 199 19.07 -29.53 -0.40
N ILE A 200 19.52 -28.32 -0.05
CA ILE A 200 20.93 -28.04 0.26
C ILE A 200 21.38 -28.86 1.47
N ALA A 201 20.59 -28.89 2.55
CA ALA A 201 20.91 -29.68 3.74
C ALA A 201 21.01 -31.19 3.45
N ARG A 202 20.10 -31.73 2.62
CA ARG A 202 20.16 -33.14 2.20
C ARG A 202 21.43 -33.47 1.42
N ILE A 203 21.85 -32.60 0.51
CA ILE A 203 23.08 -32.79 -0.27
C ILE A 203 24.31 -32.74 0.64
N GLY A 204 24.32 -31.82 1.63
CA GLY A 204 25.38 -31.74 2.63
C GLY A 204 25.56 -33.05 3.40
N ASN A 205 24.46 -33.59 3.95
CA ASN A 205 24.50 -34.84 4.73
C ASN A 205 24.96 -36.04 3.88
N ASN A 206 24.47 -36.16 2.65
CA ASN A 206 24.89 -37.24 1.74
C ASN A 206 26.40 -37.19 1.43
N ASN A 207 27.02 -36.00 1.44
CA ASN A 207 28.44 -35.86 1.19
C ASN A 207 29.30 -36.20 2.43
N GLU A 208 28.75 -36.06 3.64
CA GLU A 208 29.43 -36.47 4.88
C GLU A 208 29.37 -37.98 5.09
N GLU A 209 28.25 -38.64 4.76
CA GLU A 209 28.14 -40.11 4.84
C GLU A 209 29.06 -40.86 3.87
N ASN A 210 29.49 -40.20 2.79
CA ASN A 210 30.36 -40.78 1.76
C ASN A 210 31.87 -40.54 2.00
N LYS A 211 32.26 -39.96 3.15
CA LYS A 211 33.66 -39.77 3.57
C LYS A 211 34.06 -40.76 4.66
#